data_AF-A0A401XIU7-F1
#
_entry.id   AF-A0A401XIU7-F1
#
_cell.length_a   1.000
_cell.length_b   1.000
_cell.length_c   1.000
_cell.angle_alpha   90.00
_cell.angle_beta   90.00
_cell.angle_gamma   90.00
#
_symmetry.space_group_name_H-M   'P 1'
#
loop_
_entity.id
_entity.type
_entity.pdbx_description
1 polymer ?
#
loop_
_entity_poly.entity_id
_entity_poly.type
_entity_poly.pdbx_seq_one_letter_code
_entity_poly.pdbx_strand_id
1 'polypeptide(L)'
;MYVGPAYGENRILGRWRAYIATGHGGNVGLTKLSFDHIKQYFKYSILDIYKPTTDDQIIIDRENGWKEILQADKLDTMKANGR
;
A
#
# COMPACT_ATOMS: atom_id res chain seq x y z
N MET A 1 2.44 -9.04 6.66
CA MET A 1 1.45 -8.76 5.59
C MET A 1 1.42 -7.26 5.34
N TYR A 2 1.17 -6.78 4.13
CA TYR A 2 1.14 -5.35 3.83
C TYR A 2 -0.17 -4.95 3.17
N VAL A 3 -0.82 -3.91 3.70
CA VAL A 3 -1.98 -3.24 3.12
C VAL A 3 -1.60 -1.79 2.94
N GLY A 4 -1.96 -1.22 1.80
CA GLY A 4 -1.88 0.22 1.66
C GLY A 4 -2.73 0.72 0.51
N PRO A 5 -2.74 2.03 0.30
CA PRO A 5 -3.62 2.69 -0.65
C PRO A 5 -2.91 2.99 -1.98
N ALA A 6 -3.70 3.14 -3.04
CA ALA A 6 -3.22 3.63 -4.33
C ALA A 6 -3.83 5.00 -4.62
N TYR A 7 -3.34 6.04 -3.92
CA TYR A 7 -3.78 7.42 -4.10
C TYR A 7 -3.17 8.09 -5.34
N GLY A 8 -3.74 9.22 -5.74
CA GLY A 8 -3.22 10.08 -6.81
C GLY A 8 -3.73 9.73 -8.22
N GLU A 9 -3.33 10.54 -9.20
CA GLU A 9 -3.84 10.47 -10.58
C GLU A 9 -3.65 9.10 -11.25
N ASN A 10 -2.55 8.41 -10.91
CA ASN A 10 -2.21 7.14 -11.55
C ASN A 10 -2.84 5.92 -10.85
N ARG A 11 -3.46 6.09 -9.67
CA ARG A 11 -4.18 5.05 -8.90
C ARG A 11 -3.44 3.69 -8.91
N ILE A 12 -4.17 2.59 -9.11
CA ILE A 12 -3.62 1.23 -9.09
C ILE A 12 -2.54 1.02 -10.15
N LEU A 13 -2.68 1.64 -11.33
CA LEU A 13 -1.73 1.53 -12.43
C LEU A 13 -0.37 2.13 -12.05
N GLY A 14 -0.36 3.29 -11.41
CA GLY A 14 0.85 3.94 -10.91
C GLY A 14 1.56 3.07 -9.88
N ARG A 15 0.79 2.46 -8.97
CA ARG A 15 1.37 1.60 -7.93
C ARG A 15 1.94 0.31 -8.48
N TRP A 16 1.27 -0.30 -9.45
CA TRP A 16 1.78 -1.48 -10.14
C TRP A 16 3.07 -1.17 -10.91
N ARG A 17 3.11 -0.04 -11.64
CA ARG A 17 4.33 0.43 -12.30
C ARG A 17 5.48 0.62 -11.28
N ALA A 18 5.20 1.21 -10.13
CA ALA A 18 6.19 1.41 -9.07
C ALA A 18 6.72 0.08 -8.51
N TYR A 19 5.87 -0.91 -8.25
CA TYR A 19 6.30 -2.23 -7.81
C TYR A 19 7.08 -3.01 -8.87
N ILE A 20 6.71 -2.90 -10.15
CA ILE A 20 7.48 -3.52 -11.23
C ILE A 20 8.87 -2.90 -11.34
N ALA A 21 8.99 -1.57 -11.18
CA ALA A 21 10.25 -0.87 -11.30
C ALA A 21 11.20 -1.07 -10.10
N THR A 22 10.66 -1.18 -8.88
CA THR A 22 11.47 -1.13 -7.64
C THR A 22 11.23 -2.29 -6.68
N GLY A 23 10.16 -3.06 -6.86
CA GLY A 23 9.75 -4.14 -5.96
C GLY A 23 9.01 -3.64 -4.71
N HIS A 24 9.46 -2.53 -4.13
CA HIS A 24 8.92 -1.98 -2.88
C HIS A 24 8.00 -0.76 -3.08
N GLY A 25 8.00 -0.12 -4.26
CA GLY A 25 7.09 0.99 -4.58
C GLY A 25 7.18 2.17 -3.62
N GLY A 26 8.37 2.43 -3.06
CA GLY A 26 8.61 3.47 -2.05
C GLY A 26 8.20 3.11 -0.61
N ASN A 27 7.73 1.89 -0.34
CA ASN A 27 7.42 1.46 1.02
C ASN A 27 8.71 1.21 1.83
N VAL A 28 8.90 1.97 2.92
CA VAL A 28 10.10 1.91 3.76
C VAL A 28 10.30 0.54 4.39
N GLY A 29 9.23 -0.16 4.80
CA GLY A 29 9.32 -1.52 5.31
C GLY A 29 9.83 -2.52 4.27
N LEU A 30 9.36 -2.39 3.03
CA LEU A 30 9.74 -3.28 1.92
C LEU A 30 11.12 -2.94 1.33
N THR A 31 11.63 -1.72 1.50
CA THR A 31 13.00 -1.36 1.04
C THR A 31 14.10 -2.19 1.70
N LYS A 32 13.81 -2.82 2.85
CA LYS A 32 14.72 -3.72 3.56
C LYS A 32 14.84 -5.10 2.91
N LEU A 33 13.97 -5.42 1.94
CA LEU A 33 13.93 -6.70 1.24
C LEU A 33 14.48 -6.52 -0.17
N SER A 34 15.16 -7.55 -0.69
CA SER A 34 15.61 -7.54 -2.09
C SER A 34 14.43 -7.68 -3.05
N PHE A 35 14.62 -7.17 -4.27
CA PHE A 35 13.62 -7.32 -5.33
C PHE A 35 13.27 -8.78 -5.61
N ASP A 36 14.27 -9.66 -5.64
CA ASP A 36 14.07 -11.10 -5.85
C ASP A 36 13.28 -11.76 -4.72
N HIS A 37 13.54 -11.37 -3.47
CA HIS A 37 12.77 -11.86 -2.33
C HIS A 37 11.30 -11.43 -2.44
N ILE A 38 11.04 -10.18 -2.81
CA ILE A 38 9.67 -9.70 -3.03
C ILE A 38 9.01 -10.51 -4.15
N LYS A 39 9.68 -10.67 -5.30
CA LYS A 39 9.16 -11.42 -6.45
C LYS A 39 8.82 -12.88 -6.12
N GLN A 40 9.64 -13.54 -5.30
CA GLN A 40 9.47 -14.94 -4.95
C GLN A 40 8.36 -15.17 -3.90
N TYR A 41 8.30 -14.31 -2.88
CA TYR A 41 7.50 -14.57 -1.68
C TYR A 41 6.23 -13.71 -1.55
N PHE A 42 6.11 -12.59 -2.28
CA PHE A 42 4.94 -11.73 -2.19
C PHE A 42 3.86 -12.13 -3.19
N LYS A 43 2.61 -12.00 -2.74
CA LYS A 43 1.40 -12.12 -3.54
C LYS A 43 0.58 -10.85 -3.36
N TYR A 44 -0.06 -10.41 -4.43
CA TYR A 44 -0.83 -9.18 -4.45
C TYR A 44 -2.29 -9.50 -4.77
N SER A 45 -3.19 -8.90 -4.01
CA SER A 45 -4.64 -8.98 -4.23
C SER A 45 -5.23 -7.58 -4.15
N ILE A 46 -6.29 -7.34 -4.92
CA ILE A 46 -7.08 -6.11 -4.82
C ILE A 46 -8.19 -6.37 -3.80
N LEU A 47 -8.29 -5.50 -2.80
CA LEU A 47 -9.30 -5.63 -1.73
C LEU A 47 -10.57 -4.85 -2.06
N ASP A 48 -10.42 -3.60 -2.51
CA ASP A 48 -11.52 -2.73 -2.90
C ASP A 48 -11.11 -1.85 -4.10
N ILE A 49 -12.10 -1.49 -4.94
CA ILE A 49 -11.92 -0.55 -6.08
C ILE A 49 -12.93 0.58 -5.92
N TYR A 50 -12.45 1.83 -5.95
CA TYR A 50 -13.26 3.03 -5.81
C TYR A 50 -13.28 3.87 -7.08
N LYS A 51 -14.37 4.61 -7.27
CA LYS A 51 -14.48 5.58 -8.36
C LYS A 51 -13.58 6.78 -8.08
N PRO A 52 -13.17 7.53 -9.12
CA PRO A 52 -12.35 8.72 -8.91
C PRO A 52 -12.98 9.82 -8.07
N THR A 53 -14.31 9.85 -8.03
CA THR A 53 -15.12 10.81 -7.28
C THR A 53 -15.41 10.37 -5.85
N THR A 54 -14.93 9.20 -5.42
CA THR A 54 -15.08 8.74 -4.04
C THR A 54 -14.18 9.59 -3.14
N ASP A 55 -14.74 10.06 -2.03
CA ASP A 55 -14.01 10.84 -1.02
C ASP A 55 -12.81 10.03 -0.48
N ASP A 56 -11.65 10.69 -0.40
CA ASP A 56 -10.41 10.08 0.09
C ASP A 56 -10.56 9.56 1.53
N GLN A 57 -11.40 10.19 2.36
CA GLN A 57 -11.65 9.74 3.74
C GLN A 57 -12.25 8.33 3.77
N ILE A 58 -13.16 8.00 2.83
CA ILE A 58 -13.73 6.66 2.71
C ILE A 58 -12.63 5.64 2.39
N ILE A 59 -11.68 6.02 1.52
CA ILE A 59 -10.58 5.15 1.12
C ILE A 59 -9.63 4.91 2.31
N ILE A 60 -9.32 5.96 3.09
CA ILE A 60 -8.51 5.89 4.31
C ILE A 60 -9.15 4.96 5.36
N ASP A 61 -10.44 5.15 5.63
CA ASP A 61 -11.16 4.36 6.63
C ASP A 61 -11.18 2.87 6.25
N ARG A 62 -11.36 2.59 4.95
CA ARG A 62 -11.36 1.22 4.41
C ARG A 62 -9.98 0.58 4.44
N GLU A 63 -8.92 1.34 4.17
CA GLU A 63 -7.55 0.87 4.34
C GLU A 63 -7.27 0.48 5.80
N ASN A 64 -7.67 1.33 6.75
CA ASN A 64 -7.51 1.05 8.18
C ASN A 64 -8.28 -0.20 8.60
N GLY A 65 -9.53 -0.36 8.14
CA GLY A 65 -10.31 -1.58 8.41
C GLY A 65 -9.63 -2.84 7.87
N TRP A 66 -9.05 -2.79 6.66
CA TRP A 66 -8.29 -3.93 6.13
C TRP A 66 -7.01 -4.22 6.90
N LYS A 67 -6.29 -3.18 7.36
CA LYS A 67 -5.10 -3.36 8.21
C LYS A 67 -5.45 -4.11 9.50
N GLU A 68 -6.57 -3.76 10.13
CA GLU A 68 -7.08 -4.45 11.32
C GLU A 68 -7.48 -5.91 11.03
N ILE A 69 -8.31 -6.13 10.00
CA ILE A 69 -8.81 -7.46 9.63
C ILE A 69 -7.66 -8.42 9.31
N LEU A 70 -6.68 -7.93 8.54
CA LEU A 70 -5.58 -8.76 8.04
C LEU A 70 -4.39 -8.85 9.01
N GLN A 71 -4.50 -8.20 10.19
CA GLN A 71 -3.38 -8.05 11.13
C GLN A 71 -2.11 -7.58 10.42
N ALA A 72 -2.27 -6.71 9.41
CA ALA A 72 -1.15 -6.11 8.75
C ALA A 72 -0.58 -5.07 9.72
N ASP A 73 0.59 -5.39 10.29
CA ASP A 73 1.30 -4.51 11.21
C ASP A 73 1.27 -3.06 10.69
N LYS A 74 0.94 -2.13 11.59
CA LYS A 74 1.03 -0.68 11.38
C LYS A 74 2.51 -0.31 11.16
N LEU A 75 3.08 -0.67 10.01
CA LEU A 75 4.39 -0.21 9.57
C LEU A 75 4.40 1.31 9.24
N ASP A 76 3.27 2.00 9.45
CA ASP A 76 3.08 3.43 9.16
C ASP A 76 3.09 4.35 10.40
N THR A 77 3.36 3.87 11.62
CA THR A 77 3.51 4.76 12.79
C THR A 77 4.87 5.48 12.83
N MET A 78 5.24 6.21 11.76
CA MET A 78 6.31 7.23 11.80
C MET A 78 6.08 8.42 10.83
N LYS A 79 4.83 8.81 10.51
CA LYS A 79 4.57 10.07 9.77
C LYS A 79 3.45 10.97 10.32
N ALA A 80 3.10 10.87 11.60
CA ALA A 80 2.12 11.79 12.20
C ALA A 80 2.48 12.28 13.61
N ASN A 81 3.76 12.47 13.91
CA ASN A 81 4.20 13.32 15.02
C ASN A 81 5.43 14.09 14.58
N GLY A 82 5.21 15.27 14.00
CA GLY A 82 6.27 16.11 13.47
C GLY A 82 5.77 17.45 12.94
N ARG A 83 5.29 18.27 13.88
CA ARG A 83 4.86 19.69 13.76
C ARG A 83 3.53 19.96 13.09
#